data_AF-A0A0P7Z304-F1
#
_entry.id   AF-A0A0P7Z304-F1
#
_cell.length_a   1.000
_cell.length_b   1.000
_cell.length_c   1.000
_cell.angle_alpha   90.00
_cell.angle_beta   90.00
_cell.angle_gamma   90.00
#
_symmetry.space_group_name_H-M   'P 1'
#
loop_
_entity.id
_entity.type
_entity.pdbx_description
1 polymer ?
#
loop_
_entity_poly.entity_id
_entity_poly.type
_entity_poly.pdbx_seq_one_letter_code
_entity_poly.pdbx_strand_id
1 'polypeptide(L)'
;MSELSQSEPSAMSPAKADLPTESQTQAEKSLLEVALAGAIALAKDSKNYAQASEQFTAITAQIEQDSPEAAKLLRQLWKEYLSAQRSALFYESLSNAEAGLSEKMTANTIQLKQNYMRLIQEQ
;
A
#
# COMPACT_ATOMS: atom_id res chain seq x y z
N MET A 1 80.74 -15.18 -8.97
CA MET A 1 80.29 -14.74 -10.31
C MET A 1 78.78 -14.96 -10.33
N SER A 2 77.96 -13.92 -10.09
CA SER A 2 77.59 -12.85 -11.05
C SER A 2 76.87 -13.46 -12.25
N GLU A 3 75.72 -13.00 -12.76
CA GLU A 3 74.71 -12.01 -12.39
C GLU A 3 73.54 -12.23 -13.38
N LEU A 4 72.37 -11.67 -13.06
CA LEU A 4 71.22 -11.30 -13.91
C LEU A 4 71.27 -11.57 -15.44
N SER A 5 70.16 -12.04 -16.00
CA SER A 5 69.35 -11.20 -16.91
C SER A 5 67.95 -11.79 -17.17
N GLN A 6 66.97 -10.90 -17.07
CA GLN A 6 65.55 -11.05 -17.35
C GLN A 6 65.25 -11.31 -18.82
N SER A 7 64.10 -11.93 -19.08
CA SER A 7 63.17 -11.50 -20.13
C SER A 7 61.82 -12.22 -19.99
N GLU A 8 60.82 -11.51 -19.48
CA GLU A 8 59.42 -11.73 -19.86
C GLU A 8 59.22 -11.44 -21.37
N PRO A 9 58.09 -11.86 -21.96
CA PRO A 9 56.94 -10.95 -21.97
C PRO A 9 55.59 -11.62 -21.63
N SER A 10 54.82 -10.87 -20.85
CA SER A 10 53.34 -10.77 -20.84
C SER A 10 52.62 -11.27 -22.10
N ALA A 11 51.51 -11.98 -21.93
CA ALA A 11 50.18 -11.36 -22.06
C ALA A 11 49.01 -12.37 -21.94
N MET A 12 47.95 -11.87 -21.30
CA MET A 12 46.54 -12.26 -21.39
C MET A 12 46.04 -13.54 -20.70
N SER A 13 45.65 -13.34 -19.45
CA SER A 13 44.27 -13.65 -19.03
C SER A 13 43.29 -12.68 -19.74
N PRO A 14 42.02 -13.05 -19.93
CA PRO A 14 41.11 -12.65 -18.87
C PRO A 14 40.16 -13.78 -18.46
N ALA A 15 40.15 -13.99 -17.15
CA ALA A 15 38.98 -14.20 -16.34
C ALA A 15 37.65 -13.93 -17.06
N LYS A 16 36.90 -15.01 -17.36
CA LYS A 16 35.44 -14.92 -17.43
C LYS A 16 34.93 -14.66 -16.02
N ALA A 17 34.85 -13.38 -15.67
CA ALA A 17 33.96 -12.93 -14.62
C ALA A 17 32.54 -13.06 -15.18
N ASP A 18 31.87 -14.17 -14.87
CA ASP A 18 30.42 -14.24 -14.93
C ASP A 18 29.87 -13.18 -13.96
N LEU A 19 29.46 -12.03 -14.50
CA LEU A 19 28.57 -11.10 -13.83
C LEU A 19 27.15 -11.29 -14.38
N PRO A 20 26.23 -11.88 -13.58
CA PRO A 20 24.81 -11.75 -13.79
C PRO A 20 24.14 -11.11 -12.55
N THR A 21 24.66 -10.02 -12.00
CA THR A 21 24.09 -9.43 -10.77
C THR A 21 23.12 -8.27 -11.04
N GLU A 22 23.35 -7.43 -12.04
CA GLU A 22 22.57 -6.19 -12.22
C GLU A 22 21.14 -6.43 -12.73
N SER A 23 20.91 -7.42 -13.60
CA SER A 23 19.57 -7.67 -14.16
C SER A 23 18.60 -8.35 -13.16
N GLN A 24 19.13 -9.06 -12.16
CA GLN A 24 18.32 -9.76 -11.17
C GLN A 24 17.80 -8.79 -10.09
N THR A 25 18.65 -7.89 -9.61
CA THR A 25 18.28 -6.90 -8.59
C THR A 25 17.22 -5.90 -9.07
N GLN A 26 17.23 -5.53 -10.36
CA GLN A 26 16.24 -4.61 -10.92
C GLN A 26 14.87 -5.28 -11.14
N ALA A 27 14.86 -6.55 -11.52
CA ALA A 27 13.64 -7.33 -11.63
C ALA A 27 12.99 -7.59 -10.26
N GLU A 28 13.79 -7.92 -9.24
CA GLU A 28 13.32 -8.09 -7.86
C GLU A 28 12.74 -6.79 -7.28
N LYS A 29 13.37 -5.65 -7.57
CA LYS A 29 12.87 -4.33 -7.15
C LYS A 29 11.52 -4.00 -7.79
N SER A 30 11.34 -4.31 -9.07
CA SER A 30 10.06 -4.15 -9.76
C SER A 30 8.96 -5.06 -9.20
N LEU A 31 9.30 -6.30 -8.80
CA LEU A 31 8.35 -7.21 -8.17
C LEU A 31 7.91 -6.74 -6.78
N LEU A 32 8.83 -6.20 -5.98
CA LEU A 32 8.51 -5.62 -4.67
C LEU A 32 7.59 -4.39 -4.78
N GLU A 33 7.80 -3.55 -5.80
CA GLU A 33 6.92 -2.40 -6.09
C GLU A 33 5.50 -2.86 -6.45
N VAL A 34 5.37 -3.89 -7.30
CA VAL A 34 4.06 -4.46 -7.67
C VAL A 34 3.38 -5.10 -6.46
N ALA A 35 4.13 -5.84 -5.64
CA ALA A 35 3.60 -6.46 -4.43
C ALA A 35 3.12 -5.40 -3.40
N LEU A 36 3.87 -4.30 -3.24
CA LEU A 36 3.48 -3.19 -2.38
C LEU A 36 2.23 -2.49 -2.90
N ALA A 37 2.14 -2.25 -4.21
CA ALA A 37 0.94 -1.70 -4.84
C ALA A 37 -0.28 -2.61 -4.62
N GLY A 38 -0.09 -3.94 -4.70
CA GLY A 38 -1.11 -4.93 -4.38
C GLY A 38 -1.57 -4.85 -2.92
N ALA A 39 -0.64 -4.79 -1.95
CA ALA A 39 -0.96 -4.64 -0.55
C ALA A 39 -1.75 -3.34 -0.27
N ILE A 40 -1.35 -2.22 -0.88
CA ILE A 40 -2.06 -0.95 -0.78
C ILE A 40 -3.47 -1.06 -1.37
N ALA A 41 -3.62 -1.71 -2.53
CA ALA A 41 -4.93 -1.91 -3.16
C ALA A 41 -5.87 -2.75 -2.27
N LEU A 42 -5.36 -3.82 -1.66
CA LEU A 42 -6.11 -4.63 -0.70
C LEU A 42 -6.51 -3.82 0.53
N ALA A 43 -5.61 -2.98 1.04
CA ALA A 43 -5.87 -2.11 2.17
C ALA A 43 -6.85 -0.96 1.88
N LYS A 44 -7.39 -0.80 0.66
CA LYS A 44 -8.51 0.12 0.44
C LYS A 44 -9.82 -0.44 0.99
N ASP A 45 -9.97 -1.77 1.00
CA ASP A 45 -11.12 -2.45 1.57
C ASP A 45 -10.82 -2.87 3.03
N SER A 46 -11.64 -2.40 3.96
CA SER A 46 -11.48 -2.70 5.38
C SER A 46 -11.62 -4.18 5.72
N LYS A 47 -12.27 -4.97 4.86
CA LYS A 47 -12.39 -6.43 5.01
C LYS A 47 -11.07 -7.15 4.75
N ASN A 48 -10.17 -6.55 3.98
CA ASN A 48 -8.94 -7.17 3.51
C ASN A 48 -7.69 -6.69 4.27
N TYR A 49 -7.84 -5.93 5.36
CA TYR A 49 -6.71 -5.43 6.15
C TYR A 49 -5.78 -6.51 6.68
N ALA A 50 -6.32 -7.68 7.07
CA ALA A 50 -5.51 -8.80 7.53
C ALA A 50 -4.59 -9.30 6.40
N GLN A 51 -5.16 -9.59 5.23
CA GLN A 51 -4.39 -10.02 4.05
C GLN A 51 -3.40 -8.95 3.57
N ALA A 52 -3.81 -7.68 3.53
CA ALA A 52 -2.94 -6.58 3.16
C ALA A 52 -1.74 -6.45 4.10
N SER A 53 -1.97 -6.61 5.41
CA SER A 53 -0.91 -6.55 6.43
C SER A 53 0.02 -7.75 6.36
N GLU A 54 -0.49 -8.95 6.04
CA GLU A 54 0.33 -10.14 5.80
C GLU A 54 1.24 -9.94 4.58
N GLN A 55 0.69 -9.48 3.45
CA GLN A 55 1.49 -9.18 2.26
C GLN A 55 2.55 -8.10 2.52
N PHE A 56 2.16 -7.02 3.22
CA PHE A 56 3.10 -5.98 3.60
C PHE A 56 4.21 -6.48 4.55
N THR A 57 3.88 -7.40 5.46
CA THR A 57 4.85 -8.01 6.37
C THR A 57 5.86 -8.88 5.62
N ALA A 58 5.41 -9.64 4.61
CA ALA A 58 6.30 -10.43 3.76
C ALA A 58 7.29 -9.54 2.98
N ILE A 59 6.79 -8.43 2.40
CA ILE A 59 7.62 -7.45 1.69
C ILE A 59 8.65 -6.80 2.63
N THR A 60 8.21 -6.36 3.80
CA THR A 60 9.12 -5.70 4.76
C THR A 60 10.12 -6.66 5.39
N ALA A 61 9.79 -7.96 5.53
CA ALA A 61 10.75 -8.96 5.97
C ALA A 61 11.89 -9.17 4.96
N GLN A 62 11.60 -9.03 3.66
CA GLN A 62 12.62 -9.09 2.61
C GLN A 62 13.50 -7.83 2.61
N ILE A 63 12.89 -6.65 2.73
CA ILE A 63 13.61 -5.38 2.83
C ILE A 63 14.45 -5.29 4.11
N GLU A 64 14.03 -5.93 5.20
CA GLU A 64 14.76 -5.93 6.47
C GLU A 64 16.12 -6.64 6.39
N GLN A 65 16.26 -7.60 5.46
CA GLN A 65 17.54 -8.27 5.19
C GLN A 65 18.54 -7.33 4.51
N ASP A 66 18.06 -6.43 3.65
CA ASP A 66 18.90 -5.48 2.90
C ASP A 66 19.12 -4.17 3.68
N SER A 67 18.06 -3.66 4.33
CA SER A 67 18.04 -2.39 5.04
C SER A 67 17.04 -2.43 6.21
N PRO A 68 17.50 -2.73 7.43
CA PRO A 68 16.63 -2.81 8.60
C PRO A 68 16.02 -1.45 8.98
N GLU A 69 16.72 -0.35 8.72
CA GLU A 69 16.21 1.00 8.98
C GLU A 69 15.06 1.38 8.04
N ALA A 70 15.19 1.07 6.75
CA ALA A 70 14.12 1.27 5.77
C ALA A 70 12.87 0.42 6.10
N ALA A 71 13.07 -0.84 6.49
CA ALA A 71 11.96 -1.72 6.90
C ALA A 71 11.21 -1.17 8.13
N LYS A 72 11.93 -0.61 9.11
CA LYS A 72 11.32 0.00 10.29
C LYS A 72 10.46 1.22 9.92
N LEU A 73 10.97 2.11 9.07
CA LEU A 73 10.22 3.29 8.59
C LEU A 73 8.99 2.89 7.78
N LEU A 74 9.12 1.88 6.90
CA LEU A 74 8.00 1.35 6.13
C LEU A 74 6.91 0.78 7.04
N ARG A 75 7.26 0.03 8.09
CA ARG A 75 6.30 -0.47 9.09
C ARG A 75 5.58 0.67 9.82
N GLN A 76 6.24 1.79 10.09
CA GLN A 76 5.60 2.97 10.69
C GLN A 76 4.63 3.62 9.71
N LEU A 77 5.06 3.87 8.47
CA LEU A 77 4.22 4.44 7.41
C LEU A 77 2.97 3.60 7.15
N TRP A 78 3.10 2.27 7.16
CA TRP A 78 1.98 1.36 6.98
C TRP A 78 0.92 1.49 8.08
N LYS A 79 1.34 1.62 9.34
CA LYS A 79 0.43 1.82 10.47
C LYS A 79 -0.36 3.13 10.33
N GLU A 80 0.32 4.20 9.96
CA GLU A 80 -0.32 5.51 9.73
C GLU A 80 -1.25 5.49 8.52
N TYR A 81 -0.87 4.79 7.45
CA TYR A 81 -1.74 4.61 6.30
C TYR A 81 -3.05 3.89 6.66
N LEU A 82 -2.96 2.80 7.42
CA LEU A 82 -4.15 2.06 7.88
C LEU A 82 -5.03 2.88 8.82
N SER A 83 -4.44 3.69 9.71
CA SER A 83 -5.20 4.54 10.63
C SER A 83 -5.96 5.64 9.87
N ALA A 84 -5.30 6.27 8.89
CA ALA A 84 -5.90 7.27 8.02
C ALA A 84 -7.04 6.68 7.16
N GLN A 85 -6.80 5.51 6.55
CA GLN A 85 -7.81 4.83 5.72
C GLN A 85 -9.06 4.47 6.52
N ARG A 86 -8.90 3.93 7.73
CA ARG A 86 -10.04 3.62 8.63
C ARG A 86 -10.84 4.86 8.99
N SER A 87 -10.14 5.97 9.25
CA SER A 87 -10.78 7.25 9.59
C SER A 87 -11.58 7.78 8.40
N ALA A 88 -11.02 7.72 7.18
CA ALA A 88 -11.71 8.13 5.96
C ALA A 88 -12.99 7.32 5.73
N LEU A 89 -12.91 5.97 5.81
CA LEU A 89 -14.08 5.09 5.67
C LEU A 89 -15.13 5.36 6.76
N PHE A 90 -14.70 5.66 7.98
CA PHE A 90 -15.61 6.03 9.07
C PHE A 90 -16.37 7.31 8.75
N TYR A 91 -15.69 8.38 8.35
CA TYR A 91 -16.33 9.65 8.00
C TYR A 91 -17.27 9.52 6.80
N GLU A 92 -16.89 8.71 5.80
CA GLU A 92 -17.76 8.39 4.66
C GLU A 92 -19.05 7.67 5.14
N SER A 93 -18.91 6.66 6.00
CA SER A 93 -20.07 5.93 6.54
C SER A 93 -20.99 6.83 7.36
N LEU A 94 -20.42 7.76 8.15
CA LEU A 94 -21.16 8.72 8.94
C LEU A 94 -21.92 9.70 8.05
N SER A 95 -21.25 10.26 7.04
CA SER A 95 -21.87 11.19 6.09
C SER A 95 -23.04 10.52 5.34
N ASN A 96 -22.86 9.26 4.91
CA ASN A 96 -23.93 8.49 4.27
C ASN A 96 -25.12 8.24 5.22
N ALA A 97 -24.86 7.96 6.49
CA ALA A 97 -25.91 7.78 7.50
C ALA A 97 -26.67 9.09 7.77
N GLU A 98 -25.96 10.22 7.85
CA GLU A 98 -26.55 11.55 8.00
C GLU A 98 -27.43 11.93 6.80
N ALA A 99 -26.96 11.68 5.58
CA ALA A 99 -27.72 11.91 4.36
C ALA A 99 -29.04 11.11 4.37
N GLY A 100 -28.97 9.81 4.70
CA GLY A 100 -30.15 8.96 4.79
C GLY A 100 -31.13 9.36 5.91
N LEU A 101 -30.63 9.90 7.02
CA LEU A 101 -31.48 10.44 8.08
C LEU A 101 -32.20 11.71 7.63
N SER A 102 -31.49 12.62 6.97
CA SER A 102 -32.03 13.88 6.44
C SER A 102 -33.14 13.63 5.42
N GLU A 103 -32.94 12.67 4.52
CA GLU A 103 -33.94 12.27 3.53
C GLU A 103 -35.22 11.74 4.20
N LYS A 104 -35.08 10.87 5.21
CA LYS A 104 -36.22 10.35 5.99
C LYS A 104 -36.98 11.44 6.73
N MET A 105 -36.27 12.40 7.35
CA MET A 105 -36.90 13.52 8.03
C MET A 105 -37.66 14.42 7.06
N THR A 106 -37.10 14.68 5.88
CA THR A 106 -37.74 15.46 4.83
C THR A 106 -39.01 14.77 4.33
N ALA A 107 -38.93 13.47 4.05
CA ALA A 107 -40.07 12.67 3.62
C ALA A 107 -41.20 12.66 4.66
N ASN A 108 -40.85 12.44 5.94
CA ASN A 108 -41.82 12.45 7.04
C ASN A 108 -42.50 13.83 7.17
N THR A 109 -41.72 14.91 7.11
CA THR A 109 -42.26 16.27 7.18
C THR A 109 -43.22 16.59 6.04
N ILE A 110 -42.92 16.14 4.82
CA ILE A 110 -43.81 16.29 3.66
C ILE A 110 -45.10 15.50 3.87
N GLN A 111 -45.01 14.23 4.29
CA GLN A 111 -46.18 13.39 4.57
C GLN A 111 -47.05 13.96 5.67
N LEU A 112 -46.44 14.53 6.72
CA LEU A 112 -47.16 15.17 7.81
C LEU A 112 -47.91 16.40 7.30
N LYS A 113 -47.25 17.28 6.52
CA LYS A 113 -47.91 18.44 5.89
C LYS A 113 -49.06 18.05 4.98
N GLN A 114 -48.90 16.98 4.20
CA GLN A 114 -49.96 16.46 3.33
C GLN A 114 -51.15 15.92 4.14
N ASN A 115 -50.90 15.17 5.22
CA ASN A 115 -51.95 14.70 6.12
C ASN A 115 -52.69 15.87 6.78
N TYR A 116 -51.97 16.89 7.26
CA TYR A 116 -52.59 18.08 7.82
C TYR A 116 -53.47 18.82 6.80
N MET A 117 -53.00 18.99 5.55
CA MET A 117 -53.82 19.61 4.51
C MET A 117 -55.09 18.82 4.21
N ARG A 118 -55.00 17.48 4.13
CA ARG A 118 -56.18 16.63 3.94
C ARG A 118 -57.16 16.78 5.10
N LEU A 119 -56.68 16.72 6.34
CA LEU A 119 -57.53 16.84 7.52
C LEU A 119 -58.29 18.19 7.56
N ILE A 120 -57.65 19.28 7.15
CA ILE A 120 -58.28 20.60 7.08
C ILE A 120 -59.34 20.66 5.97
N GLN A 121 -59.17 19.93 4.87
CA GLN A 121 -60.13 19.90 3.75
C GLN A 121 -61.35 19.01 4.02
N GLU A 122 -61.24 18.06 4.95
CA GLU A 122 -62.32 17.15 5.36
C GLU A 122 -63.22 17.73 6.48
N GLN A 123 -62.86 18.88 7.07
CA GLN A 123 -63.66 19.65 8.03
C GLN A 123 -64.43 20.78 7.36
#